data_AF-A0A7J0BPI5-F1
#
_entry.id   AF-A0A7J0BPI5-F1
#
_cell.length_a   1.000
_cell.length_b   1.000
_cell.length_c   1.000
_cell.angle_alpha   90.00
_cell.angle_beta   90.00
_cell.angle_gamma   90.00
#
_symmetry.space_group_name_H-M   'P 1'
#
loop_
_entity.id
_entity.type
_entity.pdbx_description
1 polymer ?
#
loop_
_entity_poly.entity_id
_entity_poly.type
_entity_poly.pdbx_seq_one_letter_code
_entity_poly.pdbx_strand_id
1 'polypeptide(L)'
;MLRSPRRLRTDLHRLGLAVNCQKFLEAMGVSLEGAQAAYTLFEEALEALEADKGADAMLPLLFRARFAFDQGYRPETGFCLQCGCEMDSGQGAVFHVQEGLLLCGNCAAPSGPMFRLGNESLDALRFVQEYSPLHWEALSLSERARRELTRAVDGFIQFHIGLTWDKGMFRRV
;
A
#
# COMPACT_ATOMS: atom_id res chain seq x y z
N MET A 1 -3.91 -29.90 4.54
CA MET A 1 -4.12 -29.53 5.95
C MET A 1 -4.53 -28.06 5.98
N LEU A 2 -5.69 -27.73 6.54
CA LEU A 2 -6.04 -26.32 6.80
C LEU A 2 -5.07 -25.79 7.86
N ARG A 3 -4.29 -24.75 7.52
CA ARG A 3 -3.46 -24.04 8.50
C ARG A 3 -4.39 -23.50 9.60
N SER A 4 -4.07 -23.75 10.86
CA SER A 4 -4.86 -23.29 12.01
C SER A 4 -4.08 -22.19 12.75
N PRO A 5 -4.11 -20.94 12.26
CA PRO A 5 -3.30 -19.86 12.83
C PRO A 5 -3.76 -19.56 14.26
N ARG A 6 -2.84 -19.61 15.21
CA ARG A 6 -3.17 -19.51 16.65
C ARG A 6 -3.31 -18.06 17.07
N ARG A 7 -2.33 -17.21 16.72
CA ARG A 7 -2.26 -15.81 17.16
C ARG A 7 -3.37 -14.98 16.51
N LEU A 8 -3.63 -15.14 15.22
CA LEU A 8 -4.78 -14.52 14.55
C LEU A 8 -6.12 -14.86 15.23
N ARG A 9 -6.25 -16.05 15.82
CA ARG A 9 -7.49 -16.46 16.52
C ARG A 9 -7.58 -15.93 17.95
N THR A 10 -6.47 -15.62 18.60
CA THR A 10 -6.43 -15.23 20.02
C THR A 10 -6.10 -13.75 20.25
N ASP A 11 -5.60 -13.04 19.25
CA ASP A 11 -5.23 -11.63 19.29
C ASP A 11 -6.17 -10.81 18.38
N LEU A 12 -7.07 -10.06 19.02
CA LEU A 12 -8.09 -9.26 18.32
C LEU A 12 -7.48 -8.16 17.44
N HIS A 13 -6.31 -7.62 17.79
CA HIS A 13 -5.64 -6.61 16.99
C HIS A 13 -5.16 -7.23 15.67
N ARG A 14 -4.46 -8.36 15.74
CA ARG A 14 -4.01 -9.10 14.55
C ARG A 14 -5.18 -9.53 13.66
N LEU A 15 -6.25 -10.05 14.28
CA LEU A 15 -7.48 -10.39 13.58
C LEU A 15 -8.09 -9.19 12.86
N GLY A 16 -8.12 -8.03 13.51
CA GLY A 16 -8.63 -6.78 12.93
C GLY A 16 -7.85 -6.35 11.67
N LEU A 17 -6.53 -6.47 11.69
CA LEU A 17 -5.67 -6.18 10.54
C LEU A 17 -5.92 -7.16 9.37
N ALA A 18 -6.04 -8.46 9.67
CA ALA A 18 -6.35 -9.48 8.68
C ALA A 18 -7.73 -9.25 8.03
N VAL A 19 -8.76 -8.98 8.84
CA VAL A 19 -10.11 -8.65 8.37
C VAL A 19 -10.10 -7.36 7.53
N ASN A 20 -9.25 -6.38 7.86
CA ASN A 20 -9.12 -5.17 7.05
C ASN A 20 -8.63 -5.50 5.62
N CYS A 21 -7.59 -6.33 5.51
CA CYS A 21 -7.05 -6.78 4.22
C CYS A 21 -8.10 -7.58 3.42
N GLN A 22 -8.79 -8.51 4.09
CA GLN A 22 -9.87 -9.30 3.47
C GLN A 22 -10.98 -8.40 2.92
N LYS A 23 -11.46 -7.43 3.72
CA LYS A 23 -12.52 -6.52 3.29
C LYS A 23 -12.10 -5.66 2.11
N PHE A 24 -10.81 -5.28 2.03
CA PHE A 24 -10.30 -4.56 0.87
C PHE A 24 -10.33 -5.45 -0.39
N LEU A 25 -9.84 -6.68 -0.26
CA LEU A 25 -9.85 -7.67 -1.33
C LEU A 25 -11.27 -7.94 -1.87
N GLU A 26 -12.25 -8.10 -0.97
CA GLU A 26 -13.66 -8.27 -1.31
C GLU A 26 -14.24 -7.05 -2.05
N ALA A 27 -13.89 -5.83 -1.59
CA ALA A 27 -14.41 -4.59 -2.17
C ALA A 27 -13.82 -4.28 -3.55
N MET A 28 -12.53 -4.56 -3.73
CA MET A 28 -11.85 -4.46 -5.02
C MET A 28 -12.43 -5.43 -6.04
N GLY A 29 -12.67 -6.67 -5.60
CA GLY A 29 -12.91 -7.79 -6.50
C GLY A 29 -11.60 -8.26 -7.15
N VAL A 30 -11.62 -9.49 -7.65
CA VAL A 30 -10.47 -10.12 -8.30
C VAL A 30 -10.94 -10.80 -9.58
N SER A 31 -10.22 -10.59 -10.68
CA SER A 31 -10.47 -11.34 -11.92
C SER A 31 -10.05 -12.80 -11.76
N LEU A 32 -10.49 -13.68 -12.67
CA LEU A 32 -10.07 -15.08 -12.66
C LEU A 32 -8.55 -15.21 -12.86
N GLU A 33 -7.97 -14.36 -13.71
CA GLU A 33 -6.53 -14.32 -13.98
C GLU A 33 -5.74 -13.82 -12.77
N GLY A 34 -6.28 -12.85 -12.02
CA GLY A 34 -5.64 -12.26 -10.84
C GLY A 34 -5.85 -13.06 -9.54
N ALA A 35 -6.76 -14.04 -9.54
CA ALA A 35 -7.19 -14.77 -8.34
C ALA A 35 -6.02 -15.43 -7.60
N GLN A 36 -5.11 -16.08 -8.33
CA GLN A 36 -3.97 -16.78 -7.73
C GLN A 36 -3.01 -15.79 -7.05
N ALA A 37 -2.66 -14.69 -7.72
CA ALA A 37 -1.75 -13.69 -7.17
C ALA A 37 -2.35 -12.99 -5.95
N ALA A 38 -3.63 -12.62 -6.04
CA ALA A 38 -4.38 -12.03 -4.94
C ALA A 38 -4.46 -12.96 -3.72
N TYR A 39 -4.72 -14.25 -3.95
CA TYR A 39 -4.77 -15.26 -2.91
C TYR A 39 -3.41 -15.44 -2.23
N THR A 40 -2.33 -15.55 -3.01
CA THR A 40 -0.96 -15.64 -2.50
C THR A 40 -0.59 -14.41 -1.67
N LEU A 41 -0.88 -13.19 -2.16
CA LEU A 41 -0.61 -11.96 -1.41
C LEU A 41 -1.36 -11.95 -0.06
N PHE A 42 -2.62 -12.41 -0.05
CA PHE A 42 -3.41 -12.48 1.17
C PHE A 42 -2.90 -13.56 2.14
N GLU A 43 -2.53 -14.74 1.66
CA GLU A 43 -1.93 -15.78 2.51
C GLU A 43 -0.61 -15.31 3.15
N GLU A 44 0.25 -14.65 2.38
CA GLU A 44 1.51 -14.09 2.88
C GLU A 44 1.27 -12.99 3.92
N ALA A 45 0.25 -12.15 3.72
CA ALA A 45 -0.16 -11.16 4.72
C ALA A 45 -0.68 -11.82 6.02
N LEU A 46 -1.45 -12.90 5.92
CA LEU A 46 -1.90 -13.67 7.09
C LEU A 46 -0.71 -14.32 7.82
N GLU A 47 0.26 -14.86 7.08
CA GLU A 47 1.46 -15.45 7.65
C GLU A 47 2.34 -14.40 8.35
N ALA A 48 2.53 -13.23 7.73
CA ALA A 48 3.21 -12.09 8.36
C ALA A 48 2.50 -11.64 9.66
N LEU A 49 1.17 -11.63 9.68
CA LEU A 49 0.38 -11.33 10.88
C LEU A 49 0.37 -12.47 11.91
N GLU A 50 0.73 -13.70 11.55
CA GLU A 50 0.87 -14.83 12.48
C GLU A 50 2.31 -14.95 13.01
N ALA A 51 3.27 -14.22 12.43
CA ALA A 51 4.66 -14.25 12.85
C ALA A 51 4.86 -13.80 14.31
N ASP A 52 6.00 -14.22 14.88
CA ASP A 52 6.34 -13.98 16.27
C ASP A 52 6.48 -12.48 16.61
N LYS A 53 7.00 -11.72 15.64
CA LYS A 53 7.17 -10.27 15.71
C LYS A 53 5.81 -9.56 15.79
N GLY A 54 5.81 -8.35 16.36
CA GLY A 54 4.59 -7.55 16.50
C GLY A 54 3.94 -7.27 15.14
N ALA A 55 2.61 -7.31 15.08
CA ALA A 55 1.89 -6.97 13.86
C ALA A 55 1.83 -5.45 13.68
N ASP A 56 2.50 -4.94 12.64
CA ASP A 56 2.49 -3.52 12.33
C ASP A 56 1.12 -3.07 11.80
N ALA A 57 0.55 -2.02 12.39
CA ALA A 57 -0.71 -1.42 11.98
C ALA A 57 -0.69 -0.85 10.55
N MET A 58 0.50 -0.66 9.94
CA MET A 58 0.64 -0.25 8.54
C MET A 58 0.37 -1.37 7.55
N LEU A 59 0.42 -2.64 7.96
CA LEU A 59 0.30 -3.78 7.04
C LEU A 59 -0.95 -3.70 6.14
N PRO A 60 -2.16 -3.39 6.63
CA PRO A 60 -3.32 -3.26 5.76
C PRO A 60 -3.22 -2.14 4.73
N LEU A 61 -2.55 -1.03 5.05
CA LEU A 61 -2.32 0.05 4.08
C LEU A 61 -1.35 -0.40 2.98
N LEU A 62 -0.24 -1.03 3.37
CA LEU A 62 0.75 -1.56 2.42
C LEU A 62 0.15 -2.67 1.55
N PHE A 63 -0.72 -3.50 2.13
CA PHE A 63 -1.50 -4.51 1.40
C PHE A 63 -2.38 -3.87 0.32
N ARG A 64 -3.09 -2.78 0.62
CA ARG A 64 -3.90 -2.05 -0.38
C ARG A 64 -3.04 -1.55 -1.52
N ALA A 65 -1.89 -0.95 -1.20
CA ALA A 65 -0.95 -0.46 -2.20
C ALA A 65 -0.45 -1.59 -3.10
N ARG A 66 0.09 -2.66 -2.51
CA ARG A 66 0.59 -3.83 -3.26
C ARG A 66 -0.50 -4.45 -4.13
N PHE A 67 -1.68 -4.68 -3.56
CA PHE A 67 -2.79 -5.25 -4.30
C PHE A 67 -3.17 -4.37 -5.50
N ALA A 68 -3.30 -3.04 -5.32
CA ALA A 68 -3.56 -2.13 -6.43
C ALA A 68 -2.46 -2.19 -7.51
N PHE A 69 -1.18 -2.25 -7.10
CA PHE A 69 -0.06 -2.37 -8.05
C PHE A 69 -0.15 -3.66 -8.88
N ASP A 70 -0.49 -4.78 -8.25
CA ASP A 70 -0.69 -6.06 -8.93
C ASP A 70 -1.90 -6.03 -9.89
N GLN A 71 -2.86 -5.11 -9.69
CA GLN A 71 -3.97 -4.84 -10.61
C GLN A 71 -3.64 -3.83 -11.72
N GLY A 72 -2.36 -3.46 -11.90
CA GLY A 72 -1.92 -2.55 -12.96
C GLY A 72 -1.85 -1.08 -12.58
N TYR A 73 -2.10 -0.75 -11.32
CA TYR A 73 -1.99 0.63 -10.80
C TYR A 73 -0.60 0.96 -10.26
N ARG A 74 0.45 0.27 -10.73
CA ARG A 74 1.82 0.42 -10.23
C ARG A 74 2.45 1.73 -10.73
N PRO A 75 2.78 2.71 -9.86
CA PRO A 75 3.46 3.92 -10.29
C PRO A 75 4.96 3.67 -10.52
N GLU A 76 5.53 4.41 -11.47
CA GLU A 76 6.99 4.54 -11.62
C GLU A 76 7.56 5.33 -10.43
N THR A 77 8.61 4.81 -9.79
CA THR A 77 9.19 5.35 -8.55
C THR A 77 10.67 5.69 -8.66
N GLY A 78 11.36 5.30 -9.74
CA GLY A 78 12.77 5.55 -9.96
C GLY A 78 13.06 6.95 -10.52
N PHE A 79 12.21 7.43 -11.43
CA PHE A 79 12.44 8.69 -12.13
C PHE A 79 11.16 9.53 -12.28
N CYS A 80 11.35 10.82 -12.52
CA CYS A 80 10.27 11.77 -12.78
C CYS A 80 9.65 11.49 -14.13
N LEU A 81 8.34 11.23 -14.19
CA LEU A 81 7.66 11.00 -15.47
C LEU A 81 7.60 12.24 -16.38
N GLN A 82 7.88 13.43 -15.86
CA GLN A 82 7.92 14.67 -16.65
C GLN A 82 9.30 14.96 -17.25
N CYS A 83 10.37 14.90 -16.43
CA CYS A 83 11.72 15.32 -16.86
C CYS A 83 12.76 14.20 -16.91
N GLY A 84 12.44 13.00 -16.41
CA GLY A 84 13.34 11.85 -16.37
C GLY A 84 14.43 11.89 -15.31
N CYS A 85 14.49 12.91 -14.44
CA CYS A 85 15.49 12.92 -13.35
C CYS A 85 15.21 11.82 -12.32
N GLU A 86 16.27 11.27 -11.73
CA GLU A 86 16.13 10.30 -10.64
C GLU A 86 15.41 10.92 -9.44
N MET A 87 14.51 10.18 -8.82
CA MET A 87 13.78 10.66 -7.63
C MET A 87 14.70 10.89 -6.42
N ASP A 88 15.84 10.21 -6.38
CA ASP A 88 16.80 10.28 -5.28
C ASP A 88 17.72 11.52 -5.39
N SER A 89 17.57 12.34 -6.44
CA SER A 89 18.41 13.51 -6.71
C SER A 89 18.19 14.70 -5.74
N GLY A 90 17.47 14.51 -4.63
CA GLY A 90 17.23 15.51 -3.59
C GLY A 90 16.16 16.56 -3.89
N GLN A 91 15.48 16.48 -5.05
CA GLN A 91 14.38 17.41 -5.40
C GLN A 91 13.05 17.07 -4.69
N GLY A 92 13.01 15.93 -4.00
CA GLY A 92 11.81 15.40 -3.34
C GLY A 92 10.81 14.82 -4.33
N ALA A 93 10.08 13.80 -3.89
CA ALA A 93 9.06 13.14 -4.69
C ALA A 93 7.66 13.70 -4.35
N VAL A 94 6.84 13.90 -5.38
CA VAL A 94 5.45 14.33 -5.26
C VAL A 94 4.58 13.33 -5.99
N PHE A 95 3.72 12.65 -5.25
CA PHE A 95 2.74 11.75 -5.81
C PHE A 95 1.52 12.54 -6.27
N HIS A 96 1.29 12.57 -7.58
CA HIS A 96 0.13 13.18 -8.18
C HIS A 96 -0.98 12.13 -8.28
N VAL A 97 -1.96 12.22 -7.39
CA VAL A 97 -2.96 11.16 -7.21
C VAL A 97 -3.73 10.91 -8.49
N GLN A 98 -4.30 11.96 -9.08
CA GLN A 98 -5.17 11.83 -10.24
C GLN A 98 -4.47 11.22 -11.46
N GLU A 99 -3.24 11.62 -11.74
CA GLU A 99 -2.43 11.08 -12.84
C GLU A 99 -1.74 9.74 -12.47
N GLY A 100 -1.78 9.33 -11.20
CA GLY A 100 -1.21 8.07 -10.73
C GLY A 100 0.31 7.97 -10.86
N LEU A 101 1.02 9.10 -10.85
CA LEU A 101 2.46 9.18 -11.12
C LEU A 101 3.24 9.96 -10.07
N LEU A 102 4.56 9.76 -10.08
CA LEU A 102 5.51 10.53 -9.27
C LEU A 102 6.23 11.59 -10.12
N LEU A 103 6.27 12.80 -9.58
CA LEU A 103 6.98 13.95 -10.12
C LEU A 103 8.05 14.41 -9.13
N CYS A 104 9.14 15.00 -9.63
CA CYS A 104 10.08 15.69 -8.76
C CYS A 104 9.50 17.02 -8.28
N GLY A 105 10.04 17.57 -7.20
CA GLY A 105 9.57 18.84 -6.64
C GLY A 105 9.61 20.04 -7.61
N ASN A 106 10.44 19.99 -8.66
CA ASN A 106 10.51 21.03 -9.69
C ASN A 106 9.42 20.87 -10.78
N CYS A 107 9.04 19.64 -11.10
CA CYS A 107 8.01 19.36 -12.10
C CYS A 107 6.59 19.33 -11.53
N ALA A 108 6.46 19.17 -10.21
CA ALA A 108 5.19 19.14 -9.53
C ALA A 108 4.52 20.54 -9.50
N ALA A 109 3.62 20.78 -10.45
CA ALA A 109 2.76 21.96 -10.46
C ALA A 109 1.47 21.70 -9.66
N PRO A 110 0.90 22.71 -8.97
CA PRO A 110 -0.39 22.60 -8.28
C PRO A 110 -1.56 22.19 -9.19
N SER A 111 -1.85 20.90 -9.26
CA SER A 111 -3.03 20.34 -9.93
C SER A 111 -3.61 19.15 -9.18
N GLY A 112 -4.90 19.20 -8.84
CA GLY A 112 -5.57 18.10 -8.13
C GLY A 112 -4.93 17.72 -6.78
N PRO A 113 -5.27 16.54 -6.23
CA PRO A 113 -4.67 16.05 -5.00
C PRO A 113 -3.22 15.60 -5.23
N MET A 114 -2.30 16.17 -4.46
CA MET A 114 -0.88 15.83 -4.50
C MET A 114 -0.31 15.66 -3.10
N PHE A 115 0.58 14.69 -2.94
CA PHE A 115 1.22 14.39 -1.66
C PHE A 115 2.73 14.31 -1.81
N ARG A 116 3.45 15.07 -0.97
CA ARG A 116 4.92 14.96 -0.90
C ARG A 116 5.31 13.68 -0.17
N LEU A 117 6.27 12.96 -0.73
CA LEU A 117 6.90 11.79 -0.13
C LEU A 117 8.36 12.13 0.15
N GLY A 118 8.80 11.92 1.39
CA GLY A 118 10.22 11.85 1.72
C GLY A 118 10.85 10.55 1.21
N ASN A 119 12.17 10.47 1.22
CA ASN A 119 12.92 9.32 0.72
C ASN A 119 12.48 8.01 1.41
N GLU A 120 12.30 8.03 2.74
CA GLU A 120 11.83 6.86 3.49
C GLU A 120 10.47 6.34 2.97
N SER A 121 9.53 7.24 2.69
CA SER A 121 8.20 6.88 2.16
C SER A 121 8.31 6.33 0.73
N LEU A 122 9.18 6.91 -0.09
CA LEU A 122 9.41 6.46 -1.45
C LEU A 122 10.08 5.08 -1.48
N ASP A 123 11.08 4.87 -0.63
CA ASP A 123 11.79 3.60 -0.48
C ASP A 123 10.86 2.52 0.06
N ALA A 124 9.98 2.85 1.02
CA ALA A 124 8.95 1.93 1.48
C ALA A 124 7.99 1.54 0.35
N LEU A 125 7.58 2.48 -0.51
CA LEU A 125 6.72 2.18 -1.66
C LEU A 125 7.42 1.26 -2.67
N ARG A 126 8.69 1.54 -2.99
CA ARG A 126 9.55 0.68 -3.82
C ARG A 126 9.70 -0.71 -3.23
N PHE A 127 9.96 -0.79 -1.92
CA PHE A 127 10.09 -2.05 -1.21
C PHE A 127 8.80 -2.87 -1.28
N VAL A 128 7.64 -2.24 -1.08
CA VAL A 128 6.33 -2.90 -1.19
C VAL A 128 6.04 -3.37 -2.62
N GLN A 129 6.48 -2.64 -3.65
CA GLN A 129 6.34 -3.08 -5.05
C GLN A 129 7.13 -4.35 -5.36
N GLU A 130 8.28 -4.55 -4.72
CA GLU A 130 9.21 -5.64 -5.03
C GLU A 130 9.02 -6.86 -4.11
N TYR A 131 8.92 -6.64 -2.80
CA TYR A 131 9.00 -7.70 -1.81
C TYR A 131 7.64 -8.14 -1.27
N SER A 132 7.52 -9.43 -1.00
CA SER A 132 6.37 -10.07 -0.35
C SER A 132 6.07 -9.48 1.04
N PRO A 133 4.79 -9.50 1.51
CA PRO A 133 4.42 -9.15 2.88
C PRO A 133 5.26 -9.81 3.98
N LEU A 134 5.81 -11.00 3.72
CA LEU A 134 6.70 -11.71 4.64
C LEU A 134 7.97 -10.92 4.99
N HIS A 135 8.36 -9.94 4.17
CA HIS A 135 9.53 -9.09 4.39
C HIS A 135 9.22 -7.71 4.95
N TRP A 136 7.94 -7.30 4.98
CA TRP A 136 7.57 -5.92 5.35
C TRP A 136 7.84 -5.58 6.81
N GLU A 137 8.07 -6.58 7.66
CA GLU A 137 8.58 -6.40 9.03
C GLU A 137 9.95 -5.67 9.10
N ALA A 138 10.70 -5.65 7.99
CA ALA A 138 11.94 -4.89 7.88
C ALA A 138 11.71 -3.36 7.77
N LEU A 139 10.48 -2.93 7.43
CA LEU A 139 10.13 -1.53 7.32
C LEU A 139 9.94 -0.91 8.71
N SER A 140 10.98 -0.28 9.24
CA SER A 140 10.89 0.51 10.47
C SER A 140 10.47 1.96 10.18
N LEU A 141 9.21 2.16 9.75
CA LEU A 141 8.73 3.46 9.29
C LEU A 141 8.56 4.49 10.41
N SER A 142 9.12 5.68 10.20
CA SER A 142 8.88 6.86 11.03
C SER A 142 7.41 7.30 10.97
N GLU A 143 6.96 8.01 12.01
CA GLU A 143 5.62 8.60 12.06
C GLU A 143 5.35 9.55 10.87
N ARG A 144 6.40 10.21 10.37
CA ARG A 144 6.29 11.03 9.17
C ARG A 144 6.00 10.17 7.95
N ALA A 145 6.78 9.12 7.73
CA ALA A 145 6.59 8.23 6.57
C ALA A 145 5.23 7.53 6.61
N ARG A 146 4.78 7.07 7.79
CA ARG A 146 3.44 6.50 8.00
C ARG A 146 2.33 7.45 7.54
N ARG A 147 2.39 8.73 7.93
CA ARG A 147 1.42 9.75 7.51
C ARG A 147 1.47 10.05 6.01
N GLU A 148 2.67 10.19 5.44
CA GLU A 148 2.86 10.44 4.02
C GLU A 148 2.28 9.30 3.17
N LEU A 149 2.63 8.06 3.49
CA LEU A 149 2.12 6.84 2.83
C LEU A 149 0.61 6.72 2.98
N THR A 150 0.06 6.93 4.18
CA THR A 150 -1.39 6.85 4.42
C THR A 150 -2.14 7.79 3.51
N ARG A 151 -1.73 9.07 3.45
CA ARG A 151 -2.37 10.07 2.59
C ARG A 151 -2.25 9.73 1.11
N ALA A 152 -1.05 9.31 0.68
CA ALA A 152 -0.79 8.96 -0.71
C ALA A 152 -1.61 7.76 -1.17
N VAL A 153 -1.56 6.65 -0.41
CA VAL A 153 -2.26 5.41 -0.73
C VAL A 153 -3.77 5.60 -0.63
N ASP A 154 -4.30 6.11 0.48
CA ASP A 154 -5.76 6.26 0.62
C ASP A 154 -6.33 7.24 -0.41
N GLY A 155 -5.63 8.35 -0.71
CA GLY A 155 -6.05 9.27 -1.77
C GLY A 155 -6.07 8.62 -3.15
N PHE A 156 -5.10 7.76 -3.43
CA PHE A 156 -5.04 6.98 -4.68
C PHE A 156 -6.14 5.94 -4.78
N ILE A 157 -6.36 5.15 -3.72
CA ILE A 157 -7.46 4.19 -3.66
C ILE A 157 -8.81 4.91 -3.82
N GLN A 158 -9.00 6.03 -3.15
CA GLN A 158 -10.22 6.80 -3.27
C GLN A 158 -10.44 7.30 -4.70
N PHE A 159 -9.40 7.81 -5.37
CA PHE A 159 -9.55 8.43 -6.69
C PHE A 159 -9.69 7.41 -7.82
N HIS A 160 -8.80 6.40 -7.89
CA HIS A 160 -8.72 5.49 -9.03
C HIS A 160 -9.63 4.27 -8.91
N ILE A 161 -9.94 3.88 -7.69
CA ILE A 161 -10.73 2.67 -7.41
C ILE A 161 -12.11 3.06 -6.88
N GLY A 162 -12.27 4.27 -6.34
CA GLY A 162 -13.54 4.74 -5.80
C GLY A 162 -13.88 4.05 -4.48
N LEU A 163 -12.88 3.68 -3.67
CA LEU A 163 -13.11 3.05 -2.36
C LEU A 163 -12.63 3.94 -1.22
N THR A 164 -13.44 4.03 -0.16
CA THR A 164 -13.06 4.67 1.11
C THR A 164 -13.39 3.77 2.29
N TRP A 165 -12.59 3.82 3.35
CA TRP A 165 -12.87 3.11 4.59
C TRP A 165 -13.75 3.97 5.50
N ASP A 166 -14.99 3.52 5.76
CA ASP A 166 -15.93 4.16 6.68
C ASP A 166 -16.63 3.14 7.57
N LYS A 167 -16.67 3.42 8.88
CA LYS A 167 -17.32 2.60 9.92
C LYS A 167 -16.99 1.09 9.83
N GLY A 168 -15.73 0.76 9.57
CA GLY A 168 -15.26 -0.62 9.57
C GLY A 168 -15.49 -1.39 8.27
N MET A 169 -15.86 -0.71 7.18
CA MET A 169 -16.09 -1.30 5.86
C MET A 169 -15.56 -0.40 4.75
N PHE A 170 -15.18 -0.99 3.61
CA PHE A 170 -14.96 -0.23 2.39
C PHE A 170 -16.29 0.08 1.71
N ARG A 171 -16.45 1.31 1.22
CA ARG A 171 -17.63 1.78 0.48
C ARG A 171 -17.20 2.38 -0.84
N ARG A 172 -18.05 2.18 -1.86
CA ARG A 172 -17.92 2.86 -3.14
C ARG A 172 -18.31 4.33 -2.98
N VAL A 173 -17.48 5.23 -3.51
CA VAL A 173 -17.69 6.68 -3.55
C VAL A 173 -17.81 7.19 -4.97
#